data_AF-A0A847LLK9-F1
#
_entry.id   AF-A0A847LLK9-F1
#
_cell.length_a   1.000
_cell.length_b   1.000
_cell.length_c   1.000
_cell.angle_alpha   90.00
_cell.angle_beta   90.00
_cell.angle_gamma   90.00
#
_symmetry.space_group_name_H-M   'P 1'
#
loop_
_entity.id
_entity.type
_entity.pdbx_description
1 polymer ?
#
loop_
_entity_poly.entity_id
_entity_poly.type
_entity_poly.pdbx_seq_one_letter_code
_entity_poly.pdbx_strand_id
1 'polypeptide(L)'
;MDLQNKMVAILIAPKFHEEEATAPAAFLREHGAEVRFIGIQRGNCPGKSNNSVLTIDSPITDVQPGEFDGLVIPGGGAPETLRQNKEVLAFVKAMMEAGKPVAAICHGPQVLMSARVVAHRKMTCYPGIRDDLVNAGGLYEDQPVVIDGNLVTARIPQDLPAFNQAFARLVASYDRDLPWMNANPAQALEFAIMNEIKAWELYENLAKRTKDRLAKAKFRYLAETERAHQETLTQIFEKIFQGRKPEPKEFPGSSPEARQDIDPDGDLLKTLRAAIGAEEAAHRLYHQIAGKVLNRETQKVFQRLSEEELQHKSLLEAEYFLHSGAGLPSAVEKEPWWSQDLW
;
A
#
# COMPACT_ATOMS: atom_id res chain seq x y z
N MET A 1 -7.66 -8.69 11.65
CA MET A 1 -6.97 -7.43 11.30
C MET A 1 -6.38 -6.91 12.59
N ASP A 2 -5.07 -6.78 12.65
CA ASP A 2 -4.34 -6.43 13.88
C ASP A 2 -3.56 -5.13 13.60
N LEU A 3 -3.80 -4.09 14.41
CA LEU A 3 -3.19 -2.77 14.30
C LEU A 3 -2.32 -2.43 15.52
N GLN A 4 -1.90 -3.43 16.31
CA GLN A 4 -0.97 -3.21 17.41
C GLN A 4 0.29 -2.47 16.94
N ASN A 5 0.76 -1.51 17.74
CA ASN A 5 1.89 -0.63 17.45
C ASN A 5 1.73 0.30 16.22
N LYS A 6 0.53 0.40 15.64
CA LYS A 6 0.22 1.39 14.61
C LYS A 6 -0.24 2.70 15.25
N MET A 7 0.25 3.82 14.75
CA MET A 7 -0.16 5.16 15.18
C MET A 7 -0.84 5.89 14.02
N VAL A 8 -2.08 6.33 14.21
CA VAL A 8 -2.86 7.03 13.18
C VAL A 8 -3.20 8.45 13.62
N ALA A 9 -2.95 9.42 12.75
CA ALA A 9 -3.39 10.80 12.91
C ALA A 9 -4.80 10.99 12.34
N ILE A 10 -5.64 11.75 13.04
CA ILE A 10 -6.92 12.26 12.52
C ILE A 10 -6.89 13.78 12.55
N LEU A 11 -6.98 14.42 11.38
CA LEU A 11 -6.96 15.88 11.28
C LEU A 11 -8.32 16.48 11.66
N ILE A 12 -8.34 17.35 12.67
CA ILE A 12 -9.54 18.06 13.08
C ILE A 12 -9.29 19.58 13.20
N ALA A 13 -10.32 20.34 12.87
CA ALA A 13 -10.43 21.77 13.13
C ALA A 13 -11.90 22.07 13.46
N PRO A 14 -12.24 23.26 13.97
CA PRO A 14 -13.62 23.60 14.27
C PRO A 14 -14.55 23.33 13.08
N LYS A 15 -15.76 22.85 13.37
CA LYS A 15 -16.76 22.40 12.39
C LYS A 15 -16.43 21.09 11.66
N PHE A 16 -15.55 20.24 12.21
CA PHE A 16 -15.40 18.87 11.69
C PHE A 16 -16.74 18.11 11.81
N HIS A 17 -16.98 17.15 10.91
CA HIS A 17 -18.13 16.26 11.03
C HIS A 17 -17.86 15.21 12.11
N GLU A 18 -18.72 15.17 13.13
CA GLU A 18 -18.49 14.40 14.35
C GLU A 18 -18.26 12.92 14.08
N GLU A 19 -19.20 12.28 13.39
CA GLU A 19 -19.16 10.84 13.09
C GLU A 19 -17.98 10.46 12.20
N GLU A 20 -17.58 11.34 11.28
CA GLU A 20 -16.47 11.09 10.34
C GLU A 20 -15.10 11.19 11.03
N ALA A 21 -15.04 11.74 12.25
CA ALA A 21 -13.85 11.73 13.09
C ALA A 21 -13.92 10.63 14.17
N THR A 22 -15.07 10.45 14.82
CA THR A 22 -15.20 9.54 15.97
C THR A 22 -15.36 8.08 15.57
N ALA A 23 -16.08 7.77 14.48
CA ALA A 23 -16.28 6.38 14.06
C ALA A 23 -14.97 5.73 13.55
N PRO A 24 -14.14 6.40 12.71
CA PRO A 24 -12.82 5.85 12.36
C PRO A 24 -11.91 5.71 13.59
N ALA A 25 -11.92 6.70 14.49
CA ALA A 25 -11.11 6.64 15.72
C ALA A 25 -11.47 5.43 16.59
N ALA A 26 -12.76 5.19 16.81
CA ALA A 26 -13.25 4.07 17.60
C ALA A 26 -12.87 2.73 16.93
N PHE A 27 -13.12 2.61 15.63
CA PHE A 27 -12.82 1.39 14.87
C PHE A 27 -11.32 1.04 14.90
N LEU A 28 -10.44 2.02 14.69
CA LEU A 28 -8.99 1.81 14.70
C LEU A 28 -8.48 1.41 16.10
N ARG A 29 -8.99 2.06 17.16
CA ARG A 29 -8.64 1.72 18.55
C ARG A 29 -9.10 0.33 18.95
N GLU A 30 -10.30 -0.08 18.53
CA GLU A 30 -10.83 -1.43 18.76
C GLU A 30 -9.92 -2.51 18.15
N HIS A 31 -9.23 -2.19 17.05
CA HIS A 31 -8.28 -3.08 16.39
C HIS A 31 -6.82 -2.90 16.86
N GLY A 32 -6.57 -2.10 17.91
CA GLY A 32 -5.27 -1.97 18.57
C GLY A 32 -4.39 -0.79 18.15
N ALA A 33 -4.86 0.09 17.26
CA ALA A 33 -4.10 1.27 16.86
C ALA A 33 -4.14 2.38 17.94
N GLU A 34 -3.03 3.10 18.12
CA GLU A 34 -3.03 4.40 18.79
C GLU A 34 -3.58 5.46 17.82
N VAL A 35 -4.56 6.25 18.28
CA VAL A 35 -5.17 7.31 17.47
C VAL A 35 -5.00 8.65 18.15
N ARG A 36 -4.40 9.61 17.43
CA ARG A 36 -4.22 11.00 17.88
C ARG A 36 -4.99 11.99 17.02
N PHE A 37 -5.74 12.87 17.66
CA PHE A 37 -6.38 14.00 17.01
C PHE A 37 -5.38 15.15 16.87
N ILE A 38 -5.07 15.51 15.62
CA ILE A 38 -4.13 16.56 15.28
C ILE A 38 -4.89 17.75 14.74
N GLY A 39 -4.60 18.95 15.23
CA GLY A 39 -5.25 20.18 14.78
C GLY A 39 -4.29 21.34 14.65
N ILE A 40 -4.79 22.55 14.41
CA ILE A 40 -3.93 23.73 14.22
C ILE A 40 -3.33 24.21 15.55
N GLN A 41 -4.08 24.10 16.64
CA GLN A 41 -3.68 24.51 17.99
C GLN A 41 -4.16 23.48 19.01
N ARG A 42 -3.40 23.29 20.09
CA ARG A 42 -3.80 22.43 21.21
C ARG A 42 -5.07 22.99 21.88
N GLY A 43 -5.98 22.10 22.29
CA GLY A 43 -7.17 22.45 23.06
C GLY A 43 -8.46 21.83 22.54
N ASN A 44 -9.58 22.40 22.97
CA ASN A 44 -10.91 21.91 22.62
C ASN A 44 -11.29 22.32 21.19
N CYS A 45 -11.79 21.35 20.43
CA CYS A 45 -12.21 21.50 19.05
C CYS A 45 -13.70 21.16 18.95
N PRO A 46 -14.59 22.16 18.73
CA PRO A 46 -16.03 21.91 18.61
C PRO A 46 -16.39 21.34 17.22
N GLY A 47 -17.24 20.32 17.23
CA GLY A 47 -17.83 19.72 16.03
C GLY A 47 -18.84 20.62 15.32
N LYS A 48 -19.27 20.25 14.11
CA LYS A 48 -20.19 21.04 13.27
C LYS A 48 -21.52 21.36 13.95
N SER A 49 -22.05 20.45 14.77
CA SER A 49 -23.31 20.65 15.51
C SER A 49 -23.15 21.44 16.81
N ASN A 50 -21.90 21.73 17.23
CA ASN A 50 -21.54 22.25 18.55
C ASN A 50 -21.94 21.36 19.74
N ASN A 51 -22.51 20.16 19.51
CA ASN A 51 -22.92 19.24 20.56
C ASN A 51 -21.81 18.23 20.94
N SER A 52 -20.68 18.26 20.24
CA SER A 52 -19.52 17.43 20.52
C SER A 52 -18.25 18.30 20.52
N VAL A 53 -17.35 17.99 21.44
CA VAL A 53 -16.03 18.62 21.56
C VAL A 53 -15.00 17.50 21.64
N LEU A 54 -14.03 17.53 20.74
CA LEU A 54 -12.84 16.67 20.80
C LEU A 54 -11.65 17.48 21.30
N THR A 55 -10.74 16.82 22.01
CA THR A 55 -9.47 17.42 22.42
C THR A 55 -8.43 17.19 21.33
N ILE A 56 -7.73 18.23 20.92
CA ILE A 56 -6.55 18.12 20.05
C ILE A 56 -5.36 17.68 20.90
N ASP A 57 -4.86 16.47 20.62
CA ASP A 57 -3.76 15.83 21.35
C ASP A 57 -2.43 16.54 21.10
N SER A 58 -2.19 16.96 19.86
CA SER A 58 -1.02 17.76 19.47
C SER A 58 -1.38 18.73 18.34
N PRO A 59 -0.84 19.96 18.35
CA PRO A 59 -0.92 20.83 17.18
C PRO A 59 -0.04 20.27 16.06
N ILE A 60 -0.38 20.61 14.81
CA ILE A 60 0.32 20.15 13.61
C ILE A 60 1.81 20.55 13.60
N THR A 61 2.17 21.63 14.29
CA THR A 61 3.55 22.14 14.42
C THR A 61 4.44 21.29 15.31
N ASP A 62 3.85 20.43 16.15
CA ASP A 62 4.57 19.66 17.18
C ASP A 62 4.74 18.19 16.78
N VAL A 63 4.32 17.82 15.56
CA VAL A 63 4.35 16.42 15.11
C VAL A 63 4.99 16.32 13.73
N GLN A 64 5.63 15.19 13.47
CA GLN A 64 6.25 14.87 12.20
C GLN A 64 5.47 13.77 11.47
N PRO A 65 5.36 13.82 10.13
CA PRO A 65 4.72 12.75 9.34
C PRO A 65 5.30 11.37 9.63
N GLY A 66 6.60 11.29 9.95
CA GLY A 66 7.31 10.06 10.30
C GLY A 66 6.70 9.28 11.47
N GLU A 67 6.07 9.96 12.42
CA GLU A 67 5.52 9.36 13.65
C GLU A 67 4.30 8.46 13.39
N PHE A 68 3.56 8.73 12.31
CA PHE A 68 2.27 8.10 12.03
C PHE A 68 2.36 7.07 10.90
N ASP A 69 1.66 5.95 11.06
CA ASP A 69 1.47 4.91 10.05
C ASP A 69 0.26 5.17 9.16
N GLY A 70 -0.62 6.09 9.55
CA GLY A 70 -1.80 6.43 8.78
C GLY A 70 -2.35 7.82 9.08
N LEU A 71 -3.15 8.33 8.15
CA LEU A 71 -3.82 9.62 8.25
C LEU A 71 -5.30 9.51 7.88
N VAL A 72 -6.19 10.07 8.69
CA VAL A 72 -7.61 10.25 8.36
C VAL A 72 -7.93 11.75 8.27
N ILE A 73 -8.66 12.14 7.23
CA ILE A 73 -9.15 13.50 6.99
C ILE A 73 -10.69 13.48 6.93
N PRO A 74 -11.36 13.75 8.04
CA PRO A 74 -12.81 13.92 8.10
C PRO A 74 -13.29 15.11 7.27
N GLY A 75 -14.57 15.13 6.95
CA GLY A 75 -15.27 16.24 6.32
C GLY A 75 -15.89 17.21 7.33
N GLY A 76 -17.08 17.71 6.99
CA GLY A 76 -17.69 18.86 7.64
C GLY A 76 -17.16 20.18 7.06
N GLY A 77 -17.15 21.23 7.87
CA GLY A 77 -16.57 22.53 7.52
C GLY A 77 -15.08 22.67 7.89
N ALA A 78 -14.51 21.73 8.63
CA ALA A 78 -13.09 21.76 9.02
C ALA A 78 -12.11 21.79 7.84
N PRO A 79 -12.32 21.05 6.73
CA PRO A 79 -11.42 21.07 5.59
C PRO A 79 -11.16 22.46 5.00
N GLU A 80 -12.14 23.38 5.03
CA GLU A 80 -11.96 24.78 4.59
C GLU A 80 -10.90 25.53 5.39
N THR A 81 -10.82 25.28 6.70
CA THR A 81 -9.77 25.86 7.56
C THR A 81 -8.44 25.14 7.36
N LEU A 82 -8.47 23.81 7.34
CA LEU A 82 -7.27 22.97 7.24
C LEU A 82 -6.53 23.20 5.92
N ARG A 83 -7.25 23.34 4.81
CA ARG A 83 -6.69 23.49 3.46
C ARG A 83 -6.00 24.83 3.21
N GLN A 84 -6.12 25.78 4.14
CA GLN A 84 -5.44 27.09 4.09
C GLN A 84 -4.16 27.11 4.95
N ASN A 85 -3.95 26.10 5.80
CA ASN A 85 -2.81 26.03 6.69
C ASN A 85 -1.62 25.33 6.03
N LYS A 86 -0.50 26.03 5.86
CA LYS A 86 0.69 25.51 5.15
C LYS A 86 1.31 24.28 5.83
N GLU A 87 1.32 24.22 7.16
CA GLU A 87 1.88 23.09 7.90
C GLU A 87 1.01 21.84 7.73
N VAL A 88 -0.32 22.00 7.73
CA VAL A 88 -1.26 20.91 7.41
C VAL A 88 -1.03 20.40 6.00
N LEU A 89 -0.94 21.30 5.01
CA LEU A 89 -0.70 20.89 3.62
C LEU A 89 0.64 20.18 3.45
N ALA A 90 1.71 20.66 4.11
CA ALA A 90 3.02 20.04 4.08
C ALA A 90 3.00 18.64 4.72
N PHE A 91 2.34 18.50 5.87
CA PHE A 91 2.18 17.22 6.56
C PHE A 91 1.43 16.20 5.69
N VAL A 92 0.28 16.59 5.14
CA VAL A 92 -0.55 15.73 4.27
C VAL A 92 0.23 15.31 3.03
N LYS A 93 0.93 16.26 2.40
CA LYS A 93 1.77 15.98 1.24
C LYS A 93 2.88 14.98 1.55
N ALA A 94 3.58 15.16 2.66
CA ALA A 94 4.65 14.26 3.09
C ALA A 94 4.12 12.84 3.40
N MET A 95 2.96 12.71 4.04
CA MET A 95 2.31 11.40 4.26
C MET A 95 2.02 10.69 2.92
N MET A 96 1.44 11.42 1.96
CA MET A 96 1.11 10.89 0.64
C MET A 96 2.36 10.50 -0.18
N GLU A 97 3.37 11.37 -0.23
CA GLU A 97 4.63 11.11 -0.97
C GLU A 97 5.45 9.96 -0.36
N ALA A 98 5.37 9.76 0.96
CA ALA A 98 5.96 8.61 1.62
C ALA A 98 5.23 7.28 1.29
N GLY A 99 4.05 7.34 0.66
CA GLY A 99 3.22 6.17 0.37
C GLY A 99 2.51 5.63 1.61
N LYS A 100 2.33 6.45 2.65
CA LYS A 100 1.61 6.04 3.86
C LYS A 100 0.11 5.95 3.59
N PRO A 101 -0.62 5.02 4.23
CA PRO A 101 -2.07 4.99 4.20
C PRO A 101 -2.68 6.36 4.54
N VAL A 102 -3.48 6.91 3.63
CA VAL A 102 -4.25 8.14 3.83
C VAL A 102 -5.70 7.88 3.49
N ALA A 103 -6.62 8.37 4.32
CA ALA A 103 -8.05 8.24 4.12
C ALA A 103 -8.73 9.61 4.21
N ALA A 104 -9.63 9.93 3.28
CA ALA A 104 -10.39 11.18 3.30
C ALA A 104 -11.86 10.95 2.96
N ILE A 105 -12.78 11.54 3.73
CA ILE A 105 -14.22 11.34 3.55
C ILE A 105 -14.94 12.67 3.40
N CYS A 106 -16.01 12.67 2.60
CA CYS A 106 -16.91 13.82 2.45
C CYS A 106 -16.18 15.05 1.91
N HIS A 107 -15.98 16.09 2.72
CA HIS A 107 -15.22 17.29 2.33
C HIS A 107 -13.71 17.16 2.58
N GLY A 108 -13.27 16.12 3.29
CA GLY A 108 -11.85 15.84 3.57
C GLY A 108 -10.92 15.90 2.35
N PRO A 109 -11.33 15.40 1.15
CA PRO A 109 -10.54 15.52 -0.07
C PRO A 109 -10.13 16.95 -0.45
N GLN A 110 -10.81 18.00 0.03
CA GLN A 110 -10.37 19.39 -0.19
C GLN A 110 -8.95 19.68 0.32
N VAL A 111 -8.55 19.02 1.42
CA VAL A 111 -7.19 19.15 1.95
C VAL A 111 -6.18 18.49 0.99
N LEU A 112 -6.50 17.32 0.45
CA LEU A 112 -5.67 16.63 -0.55
C LEU A 112 -5.54 17.45 -1.85
N MET A 113 -6.64 18.05 -2.31
CA MET A 113 -6.63 18.95 -3.48
C MET A 113 -5.68 20.13 -3.26
N SER A 114 -5.80 20.82 -2.11
CA SER A 114 -4.91 21.95 -1.79
C SER A 114 -3.46 21.53 -1.56
N ALA A 115 -3.22 20.30 -1.09
CA ALA A 115 -1.87 19.73 -0.96
C ALA A 115 -1.26 19.30 -2.31
N ARG A 116 -2.05 19.34 -3.40
CA ARG A 116 -1.65 18.99 -4.77
C ARG A 116 -1.20 17.53 -4.94
N VAL A 117 -1.92 16.61 -4.29
CA VAL A 117 -1.61 15.16 -4.28
C VAL A 117 -2.69 14.29 -4.92
N VAL A 118 -3.62 14.89 -5.68
CA VAL A 118 -4.78 14.19 -6.27
C VAL A 118 -4.69 13.96 -7.78
N ALA A 119 -3.70 14.56 -8.46
CA ALA A 119 -3.62 14.50 -9.91
C ALA A 119 -3.49 13.05 -10.39
N HIS A 120 -4.37 12.65 -11.32
CA HIS A 120 -4.49 11.31 -11.90
C HIS A 120 -4.89 10.19 -10.92
N ARG A 121 -5.28 10.51 -9.68
CA ARG A 121 -5.72 9.52 -8.69
C ARG A 121 -7.22 9.23 -8.84
N LYS A 122 -7.60 7.96 -8.71
CA LYS A 122 -9.02 7.56 -8.62
C LYS A 122 -9.53 7.86 -7.23
N MET A 123 -10.60 8.65 -7.13
CA MET A 123 -11.09 9.16 -5.85
C MET A 123 -12.62 9.37 -5.89
N THR A 124 -13.24 9.42 -4.72
CA THR A 124 -14.58 9.94 -4.53
C THR A 124 -14.59 11.07 -3.49
N CYS A 125 -15.69 11.78 -3.36
CA CYS A 125 -15.84 12.88 -2.42
C CYS A 125 -17.32 13.22 -2.20
N TYR A 126 -17.60 14.14 -1.28
CA TYR A 126 -18.94 14.71 -1.16
C TYR A 126 -19.39 15.31 -2.51
N PRO A 127 -20.61 15.04 -3.00
CA PRO A 127 -21.04 15.48 -4.32
C PRO A 127 -20.86 16.99 -4.59
N GLY A 128 -21.01 17.83 -3.56
CA GLY A 128 -20.86 19.27 -3.67
C GLY A 128 -19.44 19.77 -4.01
N ILE A 129 -18.41 18.94 -3.86
CA ILE A 129 -17.01 19.29 -4.20
C ILE A 129 -16.46 18.43 -5.36
N ARG A 130 -17.33 17.73 -6.10
CA ARG A 130 -16.93 16.88 -7.22
C ARG A 130 -16.17 17.67 -8.28
N ASP A 131 -16.71 18.81 -8.68
CA ASP A 131 -16.12 19.60 -9.77
C ASP A 131 -14.77 20.19 -9.34
N ASP A 132 -14.60 20.53 -8.05
CA ASP A 132 -13.29 20.92 -7.50
C ASP A 132 -12.27 19.79 -7.64
N LEU A 133 -12.68 18.55 -7.32
CA LEU A 133 -11.81 17.36 -7.42
C LEU A 133 -11.37 17.11 -8.87
N VAL A 134 -12.32 17.17 -9.80
CA VAL A 134 -12.04 17.01 -11.23
C VAL A 134 -11.10 18.12 -11.73
N ASN A 135 -11.36 19.37 -11.33
CA ASN A 135 -10.50 20.50 -11.70
C ASN A 135 -9.09 20.41 -11.10
N ALA A 136 -8.94 19.79 -9.93
CA ALA A 136 -7.65 19.49 -9.32
C ALA A 136 -6.92 18.31 -9.99
N GLY A 137 -7.54 17.66 -10.98
CA GLY A 137 -6.97 16.56 -11.77
C GLY A 137 -7.29 15.17 -11.22
N GLY A 138 -8.17 15.04 -10.23
CA GLY A 138 -8.65 13.75 -9.72
C GLY A 138 -9.62 13.06 -10.69
N LEU A 139 -9.57 11.73 -10.74
CA LEU A 139 -10.48 10.90 -11.51
C LEU A 139 -11.66 10.50 -10.60
N TYR A 140 -12.73 11.28 -10.66
CA TYR A 140 -13.91 11.07 -9.81
C TYR A 140 -14.67 9.79 -10.18
N GLU A 141 -14.95 8.97 -9.17
CA GLU A 141 -15.85 7.82 -9.25
C GLU A 141 -16.97 7.96 -8.21
N ASP A 142 -18.22 7.77 -8.62
CA ASP A 142 -19.36 7.75 -7.69
C ASP A 142 -19.51 6.35 -7.08
N GLN A 143 -18.68 6.07 -6.07
CA GLN A 143 -18.66 4.80 -5.34
C GLN A 143 -18.66 5.06 -3.83
N PRO A 144 -19.23 4.16 -3.01
CA PRO A 144 -19.17 4.27 -1.55
C PRO A 144 -17.75 4.45 -1.02
N VAL A 145 -16.81 3.67 -1.57
CA VAL A 145 -15.39 3.73 -1.25
C VAL A 145 -14.59 3.55 -2.53
N VAL A 146 -13.58 4.40 -2.72
CA VAL A 146 -12.57 4.24 -3.78
C VAL A 146 -11.22 4.05 -3.12
N ILE A 147 -10.51 2.99 -3.53
CA ILE A 147 -9.14 2.69 -3.10
C ILE A 147 -8.23 2.86 -4.31
N ASP A 148 -7.21 3.70 -4.17
CA ASP A 148 -6.19 3.91 -5.19
C ASP A 148 -4.82 3.89 -4.51
N GLY A 149 -4.13 2.76 -4.57
CA GLY A 149 -2.88 2.50 -3.85
C GLY A 149 -3.00 2.77 -2.35
N ASN A 150 -2.22 3.73 -1.85
CA ASN A 150 -2.22 4.12 -0.43
C ASN A 150 -3.38 5.06 -0.01
N LEU A 151 -4.30 5.39 -0.91
CA LEU A 151 -5.37 6.36 -0.68
C LEU A 151 -6.75 5.68 -0.62
N VAL A 152 -7.53 5.99 0.41
CA VAL A 152 -8.95 5.60 0.54
C VAL A 152 -9.80 6.84 0.56
N THR A 153 -10.87 6.88 -0.24
CA THR A 153 -11.85 7.98 -0.19
C THR A 153 -13.28 7.48 -0.10
N ALA A 154 -14.14 8.25 0.54
CA ALA A 154 -15.57 7.97 0.70
C ALA A 154 -16.42 9.25 0.62
N ARG A 155 -17.71 9.13 0.34
CA ARG A 155 -18.55 10.30 -0.01
C ARG A 155 -19.25 10.92 1.18
N ILE A 156 -19.81 10.10 2.05
CA ILE A 156 -20.78 10.52 3.08
C ILE A 156 -20.73 9.59 4.31
N PRO A 157 -21.29 9.97 5.47
CA PRO A 157 -21.26 9.14 6.68
C PRO A 157 -21.78 7.71 6.51
N GLN A 158 -22.74 7.49 5.61
CA GLN A 158 -23.28 6.16 5.31
C GLN A 158 -22.21 5.19 4.78
N ASP A 159 -21.13 5.71 4.20
CA ASP A 159 -20.02 4.92 3.66
C ASP A 159 -18.96 4.58 4.74
N LEU A 160 -19.07 5.09 5.96
CA LEU A 160 -18.10 4.89 7.05
C LEU A 160 -17.76 3.43 7.36
N PRO A 161 -18.72 2.47 7.38
CA PRO A 161 -18.38 1.07 7.64
C PRO A 161 -17.40 0.50 6.61
N ALA A 162 -17.61 0.78 5.32
CA ALA A 162 -16.73 0.33 4.26
C ALA A 162 -15.41 1.10 4.26
N PHE A 163 -15.45 2.42 4.51
CA PHE A 163 -14.28 3.29 4.62
C PHE A 163 -13.32 2.83 5.72
N ASN A 164 -13.85 2.54 6.92
CA ASN A 164 -13.07 2.09 8.07
C ASN A 164 -12.38 0.75 7.80
N GLN A 165 -13.09 -0.22 7.21
CA GLN A 165 -12.52 -1.51 6.84
C GLN A 165 -11.42 -1.38 5.79
N ALA A 166 -11.66 -0.59 4.74
CA ALA A 166 -10.68 -0.38 3.68
C ALA A 166 -9.40 0.27 4.21
N PHE A 167 -9.54 1.34 5.00
CA PHE A 167 -8.39 2.04 5.56
C PHE A 167 -7.61 1.19 6.55
N ALA A 168 -8.29 0.48 7.45
CA ALA A 168 -7.61 -0.37 8.42
C ALA A 168 -6.85 -1.54 7.75
N ARG A 169 -7.32 -2.08 6.61
CA ARG A 169 -6.54 -3.04 5.82
C ARG A 169 -5.24 -2.43 5.30
N LEU A 170 -5.28 -1.20 4.79
CA LEU A 170 -4.07 -0.52 4.33
C LEU A 170 -3.09 -0.28 5.48
N VAL A 171 -3.58 0.19 6.64
CA VAL A 171 -2.73 0.41 7.83
C VAL A 171 -2.12 -0.90 8.34
N ALA A 172 -2.87 -2.00 8.34
CA ALA A 172 -2.35 -3.31 8.72
C ALA A 172 -1.24 -3.79 7.76
N SER A 173 -1.39 -3.54 6.47
CA SER A 173 -0.39 -3.91 5.45
C SER A 173 0.83 -2.98 5.38
N TYR A 174 0.74 -1.80 5.98
CA TYR A 174 1.81 -0.81 6.00
C TYR A 174 2.79 -1.13 7.13
N ASP A 175 4.04 -1.41 6.81
CA ASP A 175 5.09 -1.62 7.80
C ASP A 175 6.21 -0.58 7.63
N ARG A 176 6.32 0.31 8.63
CA ARG A 176 7.28 1.41 8.66
C ARG A 176 8.73 0.96 8.81
N ASP A 177 8.93 -0.26 9.31
CA ASP A 177 10.24 -0.85 9.55
C ASP A 177 10.74 -1.63 8.33
N LEU A 178 9.93 -1.70 7.25
CA LEU A 178 10.38 -2.30 6.00
C LEU A 178 11.56 -1.52 5.43
N PRO A 179 12.68 -2.19 5.14
CA PRO A 179 13.94 -1.51 4.86
C PRO A 179 13.90 -0.58 3.63
N TRP A 180 13.00 -0.83 2.68
CA TRP A 180 12.85 -0.04 1.46
C TRP A 180 11.91 1.18 1.59
N MET A 181 11.18 1.32 2.70
CA MET A 181 10.23 2.43 2.90
C MET A 181 10.93 3.80 2.94
N ASN A 182 12.13 3.84 3.54
CA ASN A 182 12.97 5.02 3.69
C ASN A 182 14.20 4.99 2.77
N ALA A 183 14.31 3.99 1.90
CA ALA A 183 15.40 3.85 0.97
C ALA A 183 15.36 4.96 -0.10
N ASN A 184 16.52 5.47 -0.48
CA ASN A 184 16.59 6.34 -1.65
C ASN A 184 16.26 5.54 -2.92
N PRO A 185 15.93 6.19 -4.06
CA PRO A 185 15.52 5.48 -5.27
C PRO A 185 16.54 4.43 -5.78
N ALA A 186 17.84 4.66 -5.58
CA ALA A 186 18.88 3.70 -5.97
C ALA A 186 18.81 2.45 -5.09
N GLN A 187 18.74 2.63 -3.78
CA GLN A 187 18.64 1.55 -2.80
C GLN A 187 17.35 0.73 -2.99
N ALA A 188 16.22 1.38 -3.28
CA ALA A 188 14.96 0.70 -3.53
C ALA A 188 15.03 -0.20 -4.78
N LEU A 189 15.68 0.27 -5.85
CA LEU A 189 15.91 -0.50 -7.06
C LEU A 189 16.92 -1.63 -6.85
N GLU A 190 18.04 -1.37 -6.16
CA GLU A 190 19.03 -2.41 -5.81
C GLU A 190 18.39 -3.51 -4.95
N PHE A 191 17.47 -3.15 -4.06
CA PHE A 191 16.69 -4.09 -3.26
C PHE A 191 15.72 -4.92 -4.11
N ALA A 192 14.98 -4.27 -5.01
CA ALA A 192 14.12 -4.97 -5.96
C ALA A 192 14.91 -6.00 -6.79
N ILE A 193 16.06 -5.60 -7.35
CA ILE A 193 16.94 -6.51 -8.11
C ILE A 193 17.41 -7.69 -7.23
N MET A 194 17.74 -7.44 -5.96
CA MET A 194 18.13 -8.52 -5.04
C MET A 194 16.98 -9.49 -4.77
N ASN A 195 15.73 -9.01 -4.62
CA ASN A 195 14.58 -9.88 -4.44
C ASN A 195 14.39 -10.80 -5.66
N GLU A 196 14.50 -10.27 -6.88
CA GLU A 196 14.43 -11.07 -8.10
C GLU A 196 15.51 -12.15 -8.18
N ILE A 197 16.74 -11.81 -7.78
CA ILE A 197 17.84 -12.79 -7.71
C ILE A 197 17.48 -13.94 -6.75
N LYS A 198 16.96 -13.63 -5.56
CA LYS A 198 16.62 -14.63 -4.56
C LYS A 198 15.42 -15.50 -4.98
N ALA A 199 14.40 -14.89 -5.56
CA ALA A 199 13.23 -15.59 -6.09
C ALA A 199 13.65 -16.55 -7.22
N TRP A 200 14.48 -16.08 -8.15
CA TRP A 200 15.08 -16.93 -9.20
C TRP A 200 15.85 -18.13 -8.61
N GLU A 201 16.76 -17.90 -7.65
CA GLU A 201 17.55 -18.98 -7.02
C GLU A 201 16.66 -20.02 -6.34
N LEU A 202 15.62 -19.56 -5.64
CA LEU A 202 14.64 -20.41 -4.98
C LEU A 202 13.90 -21.28 -6.00
N TYR A 203 13.34 -20.69 -7.06
CA TYR A 203 12.56 -21.42 -8.04
C TYR A 203 13.41 -22.38 -8.87
N GLU A 204 14.64 -22.00 -9.22
CA GLU A 204 15.61 -22.91 -9.83
C GLU A 204 15.90 -24.13 -8.95
N ASN A 205 16.04 -23.92 -7.64
CA ASN A 205 16.28 -25.01 -6.70
C ASN A 205 15.03 -25.93 -6.59
N LEU A 206 13.84 -25.36 -6.39
CA LEU A 206 12.58 -26.10 -6.33
C LEU A 206 12.35 -26.93 -7.60
N ALA A 207 12.62 -26.36 -8.78
CA ALA A 207 12.55 -27.05 -10.07
C ALA A 207 13.53 -28.23 -10.18
N LYS A 208 14.72 -28.13 -9.59
CA LYS A 208 15.72 -29.22 -9.58
C LYS A 208 15.30 -30.36 -8.67
N ARG A 209 14.69 -30.05 -7.52
CA ARG A 209 14.33 -31.02 -6.48
C ARG A 209 13.03 -31.75 -6.75
N THR A 210 12.04 -31.09 -7.34
CA THR A 210 10.73 -31.71 -7.55
C THR A 210 10.78 -32.81 -8.62
N LYS A 211 10.09 -33.92 -8.34
CA LYS A 211 9.88 -35.03 -9.29
C LYS A 211 8.59 -34.89 -10.09
N ASP A 212 7.66 -34.05 -9.62
CA ASP A 212 6.41 -33.78 -10.31
C ASP A 212 6.69 -32.92 -11.56
N ARG A 213 6.22 -33.39 -12.71
CA ARG A 213 6.50 -32.74 -14.01
C ARG A 213 5.82 -31.38 -14.14
N LEU A 214 4.62 -31.22 -13.60
CA LEU A 214 3.86 -29.97 -13.68
C LEU A 214 4.43 -28.94 -12.71
N ALA A 215 4.71 -29.33 -11.47
CA ALA A 215 5.38 -28.48 -10.49
C ALA A 215 6.73 -28.00 -11.03
N LYS A 216 7.51 -28.91 -11.64
CA LYS A 216 8.79 -28.57 -12.26
C LYS A 216 8.67 -27.52 -13.36
N ALA A 217 7.67 -27.65 -14.22
CA ALA A 217 7.42 -26.69 -15.29
C ALA A 217 7.03 -25.31 -14.72
N LYS A 218 6.16 -25.28 -13.71
CA LYS A 218 5.78 -24.03 -13.01
C LYS A 218 6.98 -23.33 -12.40
N PHE A 219 7.81 -24.04 -11.64
CA PHE A 219 8.99 -23.42 -11.01
C PHE A 219 10.01 -22.92 -12.04
N ARG A 220 10.19 -23.62 -13.17
CA ARG A 220 11.03 -23.10 -14.26
C ARG A 220 10.47 -21.83 -14.87
N TYR A 221 9.17 -21.79 -15.12
CA TYR A 221 8.49 -20.59 -15.62
C TYR A 221 8.68 -19.41 -14.67
N LEU A 222 8.48 -19.62 -13.36
CA LEU A 222 8.71 -18.58 -12.35
C LEU A 222 10.16 -18.11 -12.39
N ALA A 223 11.13 -19.02 -12.35
CA ALA A 223 12.55 -18.67 -12.43
C ALA A 223 12.91 -17.87 -13.69
N GLU A 224 12.43 -18.27 -14.86
CA GLU A 224 12.67 -17.55 -16.11
C GLU A 224 12.07 -16.13 -16.07
N THR A 225 10.92 -15.96 -15.41
CA THR A 225 10.25 -14.67 -15.26
C THR A 225 11.01 -13.74 -14.31
N GLU A 226 11.46 -14.21 -13.13
CA GLU A 226 12.25 -13.39 -12.19
C GLU A 226 13.57 -12.95 -12.80
N ARG A 227 14.18 -13.80 -13.64
CA ARG A 227 15.36 -13.42 -14.39
C ARG A 227 15.08 -12.27 -15.36
N ALA A 228 13.93 -12.28 -16.04
CA ALA A 228 13.52 -11.19 -16.94
C ALA A 228 13.19 -9.90 -16.16
N HIS A 229 12.63 -10.02 -14.96
CA HIS A 229 12.41 -8.90 -14.05
C HIS A 229 13.73 -8.28 -13.60
N GLN A 230 14.69 -9.10 -13.17
CA GLN A 230 16.04 -8.68 -12.80
C GLN A 230 16.70 -7.87 -13.94
N GLU A 231 16.62 -8.36 -15.18
CA GLU A 231 17.18 -7.67 -16.35
C GLU A 231 16.47 -6.33 -16.59
N THR A 232 15.15 -6.30 -16.49
CA THR A 232 14.34 -5.08 -16.64
C THR A 232 14.69 -4.04 -15.59
N LEU A 233 14.77 -4.43 -14.32
CA LEU A 233 15.11 -3.54 -13.21
C LEU A 233 16.54 -3.01 -13.31
N THR A 234 17.47 -3.86 -13.75
CA THR A 234 18.86 -3.46 -14.02
C THR A 234 18.92 -2.39 -15.11
N GLN A 235 18.20 -2.57 -16.22
CA GLN A 235 18.12 -1.58 -17.29
C GLN A 235 17.50 -0.26 -16.82
N ILE A 236 16.45 -0.32 -15.98
CA ILE A 236 15.85 0.87 -15.37
C ILE A 236 16.86 1.60 -14.48
N PHE A 237 17.57 0.87 -13.62
CA PHE A 237 18.59 1.43 -12.75
C PHE A 237 19.68 2.14 -13.57
N GLU A 238 20.27 1.45 -14.55
CA GLU A 238 21.30 2.02 -15.41
C GLU A 238 20.80 3.26 -16.17
N LYS A 239 19.56 3.24 -16.66
CA LYS A 239 18.95 4.40 -17.34
C LYS A 239 18.78 5.60 -16.41
N ILE A 240 18.33 5.38 -15.18
CA ILE A 240 18.10 6.45 -14.19
C ILE A 240 19.43 7.01 -13.66
N PHE A 241 20.41 6.15 -13.41
CA PHE A 241 21.70 6.49 -12.80
C PHE A 241 22.85 6.57 -13.80
N GLN A 242 22.55 6.97 -15.05
CA GLN A 242 23.53 7.34 -16.08
C GLN A 242 24.60 6.26 -16.36
N GLY A 243 24.18 5.01 -16.46
CA GLY A 243 25.04 3.87 -16.76
C GLY A 243 25.81 3.32 -15.56
N ARG A 244 25.56 3.82 -14.35
CA ARG A 244 26.03 3.17 -13.12
C ARG A 244 25.40 1.78 -13.02
N LYS A 245 26.23 0.76 -12.77
CA LYS A 245 25.75 -0.60 -12.48
C LYS A 245 25.17 -0.69 -11.06
N PRO A 246 24.08 -1.42 -10.85
CA PRO A 246 23.56 -1.65 -9.51
C PRO A 246 24.56 -2.49 -8.69
N GLU A 247 24.59 -2.25 -7.39
CA GLU A 247 25.23 -3.15 -6.41
C GLU A 247 24.13 -3.74 -5.52
N PRO A 248 23.41 -4.79 -5.98
CA PRO A 248 22.35 -5.39 -5.18
C PRO A 248 22.90 -5.85 -3.83
N LYS A 249 22.26 -5.40 -2.75
CA LYS A 249 22.64 -5.76 -1.38
C LYS A 249 21.45 -6.39 -0.68
N GLU A 250 21.75 -7.37 0.17
CA GLU A 250 20.80 -7.82 1.17
C GLU A 250 20.59 -6.71 2.20
N PHE A 251 19.35 -6.49 2.61
CA PHE A 251 19.04 -5.46 3.59
C PHE A 251 18.96 -6.07 5.00
N PRO A 252 19.67 -5.53 6.00
CA PRO A 252 19.50 -5.96 7.39
C PRO A 252 18.12 -5.53 7.90
N GLY A 253 17.34 -6.48 8.42
CA GLY A 253 16.11 -6.17 9.17
C GLY A 253 14.78 -6.30 8.42
N SER A 254 14.70 -6.98 7.28
CA SER A 254 13.41 -7.33 6.64
C SER A 254 12.45 -8.01 7.63
N SER A 255 11.14 -7.73 7.50
CA SER A 255 10.07 -8.24 8.38
C SER A 255 10.11 -9.77 8.48
N PRO A 256 9.59 -10.41 9.55
CA PRO A 256 9.57 -11.86 9.72
C PRO A 256 9.07 -12.65 8.50
N GLU A 257 8.19 -12.07 7.66
CA GLU A 257 7.73 -12.69 6.41
C GLU A 257 8.81 -12.69 5.31
N ALA A 258 9.64 -11.66 5.23
CA ALA A 258 10.78 -11.55 4.33
C ALA A 258 12.11 -12.05 4.96
N ARG A 259 12.04 -12.51 6.22
CA ARG A 259 13.17 -12.99 7.04
C ARG A 259 13.31 -14.50 7.10
N GLN A 260 12.35 -15.26 6.57
CA GLN A 260 12.63 -16.67 6.41
C GLN A 260 13.73 -16.73 5.37
N ASP A 261 14.97 -16.97 5.80
CA ASP A 261 15.96 -17.62 4.97
C ASP A 261 15.22 -18.82 4.42
N ILE A 262 14.70 -18.67 3.19
CA ILE A 262 13.85 -19.66 2.59
C ILE A 262 14.81 -20.79 2.32
N ASP A 263 14.87 -21.75 3.25
CA ASP A 263 15.69 -22.94 3.09
C ASP A 263 15.17 -23.63 1.83
N PRO A 264 15.91 -23.51 0.71
CA PRO A 264 15.44 -24.05 -0.55
C PRO A 264 15.49 -25.57 -0.51
N ASP A 265 16.23 -26.13 0.46
CA ASP A 265 16.30 -27.55 0.79
C ASP A 265 15.32 -27.98 1.89
N GLY A 266 14.54 -27.04 2.43
CA GLY A 266 13.60 -27.24 3.52
C GLY A 266 12.33 -28.01 3.16
N ASP A 267 11.40 -28.06 4.12
CA ASP A 267 10.06 -28.63 3.95
C ASP A 267 9.27 -27.87 2.88
N LEU A 268 8.77 -28.57 1.86
CA LEU A 268 8.13 -27.98 0.69
C LEU A 268 6.97 -27.03 1.04
N LEU A 269 6.12 -27.38 2.02
CA LEU A 269 5.00 -26.53 2.39
C LEU A 269 5.45 -25.27 3.11
N LYS A 270 6.48 -25.35 3.96
CA LYS A 270 7.10 -24.16 4.56
C LYS A 270 7.75 -23.28 3.50
N THR A 271 8.50 -23.88 2.58
CA THR A 271 9.17 -23.18 1.47
C THR A 271 8.16 -22.47 0.58
N LEU A 272 7.08 -23.14 0.17
CA LEU A 272 6.00 -22.54 -0.62
C LEU A 272 5.28 -21.41 0.12
N ARG A 273 5.01 -21.57 1.42
CA ARG A 273 4.40 -20.50 2.22
C ARG A 273 5.31 -19.27 2.31
N ALA A 274 6.60 -19.47 2.49
CA ALA A 274 7.56 -18.39 2.50
C ALA A 274 7.65 -17.69 1.13
N ALA A 275 7.68 -18.46 0.04
CA ALA A 275 7.67 -17.95 -1.32
C ALA A 275 6.42 -17.09 -1.61
N ILE A 276 5.22 -17.56 -1.23
CA ILE A 276 3.96 -16.79 -1.33
C ILE A 276 4.08 -15.44 -0.61
N GLY A 277 4.68 -15.43 0.58
CA GLY A 277 4.91 -14.20 1.34
C GLY A 277 5.93 -13.26 0.67
N ALA A 278 6.96 -13.82 0.03
CA ALA A 278 7.97 -13.07 -0.71
C ALA A 278 7.37 -12.40 -1.97
N GLU A 279 6.59 -13.13 -2.78
CA GLU A 279 5.86 -12.57 -3.93
C GLU A 279 4.91 -11.45 -3.51
N GLU A 280 4.20 -11.63 -2.39
CA GLU A 280 3.32 -10.57 -1.88
C GLU A 280 4.12 -9.32 -1.42
N ALA A 281 5.31 -9.52 -0.88
CA ALA A 281 6.19 -8.42 -0.48
C ALA A 281 6.77 -7.68 -1.70
N ALA A 282 7.19 -8.43 -2.73
CA ALA A 282 7.66 -7.89 -4.01
C ALA A 282 6.54 -7.12 -4.72
N HIS A 283 5.32 -7.67 -4.77
CA HIS A 283 4.13 -6.98 -5.26
C HIS A 283 3.96 -5.60 -4.62
N ARG A 284 4.01 -5.55 -3.27
CA ARG A 284 3.87 -4.30 -2.51
C ARG A 284 5.01 -3.32 -2.81
N LEU A 285 6.25 -3.81 -2.90
CA LEU A 285 7.41 -3.00 -3.26
C LEU A 285 7.21 -2.34 -4.63
N TYR A 286 6.87 -3.13 -5.66
CA TYR A 286 6.68 -2.62 -7.01
C TYR A 286 5.50 -1.66 -7.12
N HIS A 287 4.38 -1.99 -6.47
CA HIS A 287 3.21 -1.12 -6.42
C HIS A 287 3.58 0.25 -5.83
N GLN A 288 4.37 0.24 -4.75
CA GLN A 288 4.78 1.47 -4.08
C GLN A 288 5.79 2.27 -4.89
N ILE A 289 6.77 1.62 -5.53
CA ILE A 289 7.71 2.29 -6.44
C ILE A 289 6.93 2.94 -7.59
N ALA A 290 5.97 2.25 -8.19
CA ALA A 290 5.11 2.81 -9.22
C ALA A 290 4.38 4.09 -8.77
N GLY A 291 3.96 4.15 -7.50
CA GLY A 291 3.32 5.33 -6.92
C GLY A 291 4.25 6.53 -6.72
N LYS A 292 5.56 6.30 -6.58
CA LYS A 292 6.59 7.35 -6.35
C LYS A 292 7.28 7.82 -7.63
N VAL A 293 7.28 6.99 -8.68
CA VAL A 293 7.98 7.31 -9.94
C VAL A 293 7.17 8.31 -10.78
N LEU A 294 7.78 9.44 -11.11
CA LEU A 294 7.16 10.50 -11.93
C LEU A 294 7.12 10.16 -13.44
N ASN A 295 8.07 9.36 -13.93
CA ASN A 295 8.12 8.97 -15.33
C ASN A 295 7.02 7.94 -15.64
N ARG A 296 6.08 8.28 -16.53
CA ARG A 296 4.94 7.42 -16.86
C ARG A 296 5.32 6.07 -17.48
N GLU A 297 6.39 6.01 -18.28
CA GLU A 297 6.83 4.74 -18.87
C GLU A 297 7.36 3.80 -17.78
N THR A 298 8.24 4.32 -16.92
CA THR A 298 8.80 3.57 -15.80
C THR A 298 7.71 3.18 -14.79
N GLN A 299 6.76 4.07 -14.52
CA GLN A 299 5.59 3.76 -13.67
C GLN A 299 4.80 2.56 -14.22
N LYS A 300 4.53 2.51 -15.53
CA LYS A 300 3.85 1.37 -16.16
C LYS A 300 4.64 0.07 -16.03
N VAL A 301 5.97 0.14 -16.13
CA VAL A 301 6.81 -1.06 -15.92
C VAL A 301 6.64 -1.59 -14.51
N PHE A 302 6.71 -0.73 -13.49
CA PHE A 302 6.50 -1.16 -12.10
C PHE A 302 5.08 -1.65 -11.82
N GLN A 303 4.07 -1.07 -12.45
CA GLN A 303 2.70 -1.60 -12.38
C GLN A 303 2.62 -3.01 -12.96
N ARG A 304 3.24 -3.24 -14.12
CA ARG A 304 3.29 -4.57 -14.74
C ARG A 304 4.02 -5.58 -13.87
N LEU A 305 5.22 -5.25 -13.38
CA LEU A 305 5.99 -6.12 -12.47
C LEU A 305 5.14 -6.48 -11.25
N SER A 306 4.53 -5.47 -10.61
CA SER A 306 3.61 -5.66 -9.49
C SER A 306 2.46 -6.63 -9.79
N GLU A 307 1.86 -6.56 -10.99
CA GLU A 307 0.80 -7.50 -11.40
C GLU A 307 1.33 -8.92 -11.67
N GLU A 308 2.54 -9.05 -12.19
CA GLU A 308 3.22 -10.33 -12.44
C GLU A 308 3.50 -11.07 -11.12
N GLU A 309 3.96 -10.38 -10.06
CA GLU A 309 4.12 -10.95 -8.71
C GLU A 309 2.82 -11.56 -8.15
N LEU A 310 1.67 -10.95 -8.40
CA LEU A 310 0.37 -11.50 -7.96
C LEU A 310 0.02 -12.79 -8.71
N GLN A 311 0.44 -12.90 -9.97
CA GLN A 311 0.28 -14.12 -10.75
C GLN A 311 1.21 -15.22 -10.22
N HIS A 312 2.46 -14.88 -9.89
CA HIS A 312 3.41 -15.80 -9.28
C HIS A 312 2.88 -16.32 -7.94
N LYS A 313 2.42 -15.42 -7.07
CA LYS A 313 1.73 -15.76 -5.83
C LYS A 313 0.59 -16.75 -6.06
N SER A 314 -0.27 -16.50 -7.04
CA SER A 314 -1.41 -17.38 -7.36
C SER A 314 -0.97 -18.78 -7.80
N LEU A 315 0.12 -18.88 -8.57
CA LEU A 315 0.70 -20.16 -8.98
C LEU A 315 1.26 -20.96 -7.80
N LEU A 316 1.95 -20.27 -6.87
CA LEU A 316 2.50 -20.88 -5.65
C LEU A 316 1.41 -21.30 -4.68
N GLU A 317 0.36 -20.49 -4.52
CA GLU A 317 -0.82 -20.84 -3.73
C GLU A 317 -1.45 -22.13 -4.26
N ALA A 318 -1.68 -22.23 -5.58
CA ALA A 318 -2.20 -23.44 -6.19
C ALA A 318 -1.31 -24.66 -5.89
N GLU A 319 0.01 -24.50 -5.95
CA GLU A 319 0.96 -25.56 -5.63
C GLU A 319 0.93 -25.96 -4.15
N TYR A 320 0.80 -24.98 -3.26
CA TYR A 320 0.65 -25.18 -1.82
C TYR A 320 -0.63 -25.96 -1.48
N PHE A 321 -1.76 -25.62 -2.11
CA PHE A 321 -3.02 -26.34 -1.91
C PHE A 321 -2.94 -27.79 -2.37
N LEU A 322 -2.35 -28.04 -3.54
CA LEU A 322 -2.13 -29.40 -4.05
C LEU A 322 -1.31 -30.26 -3.09
N HIS A 323 -0.33 -29.68 -2.41
CA HIS A 323 0.57 -30.41 -1.50
C HIS A 323 0.09 -30.46 -0.04
N SER A 324 -0.79 -29.55 0.38
CA SER A 324 -1.30 -29.49 1.76
C SER A 324 -2.53 -30.36 1.98
N GLY A 325 -3.19 -30.82 0.91
CA GLY A 325 -4.44 -31.58 0.98
C GLY A 325 -5.66 -30.74 1.39
N ALA A 326 -5.49 -29.42 1.57
CA ALA A 326 -6.58 -28.48 1.67
C ALA A 326 -7.17 -28.26 0.27
N GLY A 327 -8.48 -28.43 0.10
CA GLY A 327 -9.15 -28.20 -1.19
C GLY A 327 -8.83 -26.81 -1.74
N LEU A 328 -8.77 -26.68 -3.08
CA LEU A 328 -8.50 -25.42 -3.75
C LEU A 328 -9.50 -24.34 -3.26
N PRO A 329 -9.04 -23.11 -2.94
CA PRO A 329 -9.94 -22.00 -2.71
C PRO A 329 -10.82 -21.78 -3.94
N SER A 330 -12.10 -21.47 -3.72
CA SER A 330 -13.11 -21.26 -4.78
C SER A 330 -12.73 -20.29 -5.91
N ALA A 331 -11.65 -19.53 -5.78
CA ALA A 331 -11.12 -18.64 -6.83
C ALA A 331 -10.31 -19.37 -7.93
N VAL A 332 -9.98 -20.65 -7.76
CA VAL A 332 -9.16 -21.43 -8.72
C VAL A 332 -10.01 -22.27 -9.70
N GLU A 333 -11.35 -22.15 -9.67
CA GLU A 333 -12.25 -22.88 -10.58
C GLU A 333 -12.24 -22.41 -12.05
N LYS A 334 -11.41 -21.43 -12.42
CA LYS A 334 -11.22 -21.08 -13.83
C LYS A 334 -9.95 -21.75 -14.34
N GLU A 335 -10.11 -22.60 -15.35
CA GLU A 335 -8.97 -23.14 -16.10
C GLU A 335 -7.96 -22.02 -16.40
N PRO A 336 -6.66 -22.22 -16.08
CA PRO A 336 -5.64 -21.24 -16.38
C PRO A 336 -5.51 -21.06 -17.90
N TRP A 337 -5.38 -19.83 -18.39
CA TRP A 337 -5.28 -19.52 -19.83
C TRP A 337 -4.11 -20.23 -20.54
N TRP A 338 -3.08 -20.69 -19.81
CA TRP A 338 -1.97 -21.48 -20.35
C TRP A 338 -2.30 -22.96 -20.61
N SER A 339 -3.48 -23.46 -20.21
CA SER A 339 -3.90 -24.84 -20.50
C SER A 339 -4.34 -25.05 -21.96
N GLN A 340 -4.46 -23.97 -22.75
CA GLN A 340 -5.02 -24.02 -24.10
C GLN A 340 -4.01 -24.38 -25.19
N ASP A 341 -2.70 -24.33 -24.92
CA ASP A 341 -1.64 -24.56 -25.92
C ASP A 341 -0.94 -25.94 -25.80
N LEU A 342 -1.54 -26.89 -25.10
CA LEU A 342 -1.02 -28.25 -24.95
C LEU A 342 -1.92 -29.30 -25.62
N TRP A 343 -2.19 -29.17 -26.92
CA TRP A 343 -2.68 -30.26 -27.78
C TRP A 343 -2.11 -30.18 -29.20
#